data_AF-A0A1Y1MIM5-F1
#
_entry.id   AF-A0A1Y1MIM5-F1
#
_cell.length_a   1.000
_cell.length_b   1.000
_cell.length_c   1.000
_cell.angle_alpha   90.00
_cell.angle_beta   90.00
_cell.angle_gamma   90.00
#
_symmetry.space_group_name_H-M   'P 1'
#
loop_
_entity.id
_entity.type
_entity.pdbx_description
1 polymer ?
#
loop_
_entity_poly.entity_id
_entity_poly.type
_entity_poly.pdbx_seq_one_letter_code
_entity_poly.pdbx_strand_id
1 'polypeptide(L)'
;SNLCAINCTRCTGVVLPSYDTNANVIWRCLKCNFTMPPKLAGVVLAILGSRLTSLLSANPIEIFHFLKHQLPKYAPMSNQVAVQLKLRLVWLLGYQTNYLWN
;
A
#
# COMPACT_ATOMS: atom_id res chain seq x y z
N SER A 1 -9.11 -5.17 8.97
CA SER A 1 -7.71 -5.00 8.49
C SER A 1 -7.70 -3.95 7.38
N ASN A 2 -6.78 -2.99 7.44
CA ASN A 2 -6.75 -1.80 6.54
C ASN A 2 -5.95 -2.07 5.25
N LEU A 3 -6.25 -3.20 4.59
CA LEU A 3 -5.44 -3.72 3.47
C LEU A 3 -5.50 -2.82 2.23
N CYS A 4 -6.65 -2.18 1.98
CA CYS A 4 -6.87 -1.24 0.88
C CYS A 4 -6.80 0.23 1.31
N ALA A 5 -6.30 0.53 2.51
CA ALA A 5 -6.22 1.91 2.99
C ALA A 5 -5.29 2.77 2.14
N ILE A 6 -5.72 4.00 1.90
CA ILE A 6 -4.94 5.07 1.26
C ILE A 6 -4.81 6.22 2.25
N ASN A 7 -3.73 7.00 2.19
CA ASN A 7 -3.58 8.18 3.02
C ASN A 7 -4.62 9.25 2.66
N CYS A 8 -5.15 9.92 3.69
CA CYS A 8 -6.02 11.06 3.47
C CYS A 8 -5.23 12.24 2.90
N THR A 9 -5.80 12.91 1.90
CA THR A 9 -5.21 14.11 1.30
C THR A 9 -5.44 15.38 2.13
N ARG A 10 -6.27 15.31 3.17
CA ARG A 10 -6.62 16.46 4.03
C ARG A 10 -6.10 16.37 5.47
N CYS A 11 -5.71 15.18 5.93
CA CYS A 11 -5.22 14.99 7.30
C CYS A 11 -4.28 13.79 7.38
N THR A 12 -3.73 13.50 8.57
CA THR A 12 -2.86 12.34 8.81
C THR A 12 -3.62 11.01 8.96
N GLY A 13 -4.92 10.97 8.64
CA GLY A 13 -5.74 9.77 8.70
C GLY A 13 -5.65 8.92 7.43
N VAL A 14 -6.42 7.83 7.41
CA VAL A 14 -6.55 6.93 6.27
C VAL A 14 -7.96 6.96 5.71
N VAL A 15 -8.08 6.72 4.41
CA VAL A 15 -9.32 6.61 3.65
C VAL A 15 -9.57 5.14 3.35
N LEU A 16 -10.78 4.69 3.61
CA LEU A 16 -11.25 3.33 3.35
C LEU A 16 -12.59 3.35 2.62
N PRO A 17 -12.92 2.29 1.86
CA PRO A 17 -14.27 2.10 1.36
C PRO A 17 -15.25 1.97 2.54
N SER A 18 -16.37 2.68 2.48
CA SER A 18 -17.51 2.41 3.37
C SER A 18 -18.15 1.09 2.96
N TYR A 19 -18.52 0.27 3.93
CA TYR A 19 -19.29 -0.95 3.70
C TYR A 19 -20.72 -0.60 3.26
N ASP A 20 -20.89 -0.30 1.98
CA ASP A 20 -22.18 -0.20 1.32
C ASP A 20 -22.23 -1.29 0.23
N THR A 21 -23.31 -2.04 0.19
CA THR A 21 -23.63 -3.03 -0.84
C THR A 21 -23.79 -2.45 -2.25
N ASN A 22 -23.76 -1.12 -2.41
CA ASN A 22 -23.84 -0.43 -3.70
C ASN A 22 -22.51 -0.42 -4.46
N ALA A 23 -22.63 -0.49 -5.79
CA ALA A 23 -21.51 -0.39 -6.74
C ALA A 23 -20.72 0.95 -6.64
N ASN A 24 -21.33 2.00 -6.10
CA ASN A 24 -20.70 3.30 -5.86
C ASN A 24 -20.21 3.43 -4.42
N VAL A 25 -19.28 2.56 -4.04
CA VAL A 25 -18.66 2.55 -2.71
C VAL A 25 -18.01 3.90 -2.42
N ILE A 26 -18.51 4.59 -1.39
CA ILE A 26 -17.97 5.87 -0.92
C ILE A 26 -16.65 5.62 -0.19
N TRP A 27 -15.62 6.40 -0.48
CA TRP A 27 -14.34 6.32 0.23
C TRP A 27 -14.27 7.41 1.29
N ARG A 28 -14.16 7.04 2.58
CA ARG A 28 -14.22 8.00 3.69
C ARG A 28 -12.98 7.93 4.57
N CYS A 29 -12.47 9.10 4.96
CA CYS A 29 -11.40 9.19 5.95
C CYS A 29 -11.92 8.90 7.36
N LEU A 30 -11.24 8.01 8.08
CA LEU A 30 -11.61 7.65 9.45
C LEU A 30 -11.37 8.76 10.49
N LYS A 31 -10.58 9.79 10.15
CA LYS A 31 -10.18 10.86 11.09
C LYS A 31 -10.96 12.16 10.88
N CYS A 32 -11.02 12.66 9.65
CA CYS A 32 -11.66 13.94 9.33
C CYS A 32 -12.97 13.83 8.56
N ASN A 33 -13.49 12.61 8.35
CA ASN A 33 -14.70 12.32 7.57
C ASN A 33 -14.68 12.82 6.12
N PHE A 34 -13.53 13.25 5.60
CA PHE A 34 -13.39 13.62 4.19
C PHE A 34 -13.79 12.45 3.28
N THR A 35 -14.63 12.75 2.30
CA THR A 35 -15.07 11.80 1.28
C THR A 35 -14.23 11.95 0.03
N MET A 36 -13.52 10.89 -0.35
CA MET A 36 -12.77 10.79 -1.59
C MET A 36 -13.65 10.22 -2.71
N PRO A 37 -13.60 10.77 -3.94
CA PRO A 37 -14.28 10.17 -5.09
C PRO A 37 -13.76 8.75 -5.37
N PRO A 38 -14.64 7.78 -5.68
CA PRO A 38 -14.23 6.39 -5.95
C PRO A 38 -13.22 6.28 -7.10
N LYS A 39 -13.36 7.12 -8.13
CA LYS A 39 -12.42 7.21 -9.26
C LYS A 39 -10.99 7.56 -8.81
N LEU A 40 -10.85 8.48 -7.86
CA LEU A 40 -9.53 8.88 -7.36
C LEU A 40 -8.88 7.76 -6.55
N ALA A 41 -9.65 7.11 -5.68
CA ALA A 41 -9.18 5.94 -4.95
C ALA A 41 -8.74 4.82 -5.92
N GLY A 42 -9.54 4.55 -6.95
CA GLY A 42 -9.22 3.59 -8.00
C GLY A 42 -7.90 3.90 -8.73
N VAL A 43 -7.65 5.16 -9.09
CA VAL A 43 -6.38 5.58 -9.70
C VAL A 43 -5.20 5.32 -8.77
N VAL A 44 -5.31 5.69 -7.48
CA VAL A 44 -4.23 5.44 -6.51
C VAL A 44 -3.96 3.94 -6.36
N LEU A 45 -5.01 3.12 -6.22
CA LEU A 45 -4.85 1.67 -6.13
C LEU A 45 -4.24 1.07 -7.40
N ALA A 46 -4.64 1.53 -8.58
CA ALA A 46 -4.09 1.06 -9.85
C ALA A 46 -2.59 1.38 -9.96
N ILE A 47 -2.18 2.60 -9.58
CA ILE A 47 -0.76 2.99 -9.55
C ILE A 47 0.02 2.13 -8.55
N LEU A 48 -0.51 1.94 -7.34
CA LEU A 48 0.11 1.10 -6.32
C LEU A 48 0.25 -0.35 -6.79
N GLY A 49 -0.78 -0.90 -7.46
CA GLY A 49 -0.75 -2.24 -8.05
C GLY A 49 0.29 -2.37 -9.17
N SER A 50 0.35 -1.39 -10.07
CA SER A 50 1.36 -1.36 -11.15
C SER A 50 2.79 -1.31 -10.58
N ARG A 51 3.01 -0.46 -9.56
CA ARG A 51 4.31 -0.37 -8.87
C ARG A 51 4.68 -1.67 -8.16
N LEU A 52 3.73 -2.31 -7.50
CA LEU A 52 3.93 -3.62 -6.88
C LEU A 52 4.40 -4.64 -7.93
N THR A 53 3.70 -4.77 -9.05
CA THR A 53 4.08 -5.71 -10.13
C THR A 53 5.50 -5.47 -10.63
N SER A 54 5.87 -4.21 -10.85
CA SER A 54 7.23 -3.83 -11.27
C SER A 54 8.30 -4.18 -10.22
N LEU A 55 7.97 -4.06 -8.93
CA LEU A 55 8.91 -4.27 -7.83
C LEU A 55 9.07 -5.74 -7.43
N LEU A 56 8.14 -6.62 -7.79
CA LEU A 56 8.27 -8.06 -7.50
C LEU A 56 9.51 -8.69 -8.19
N SER A 57 9.90 -8.13 -9.34
CA SER A 57 11.11 -8.49 -10.09
C SER A 57 12.33 -7.60 -9.80
N ALA A 58 12.19 -6.59 -8.94
CA ALA A 58 13.27 -5.66 -8.64
C ALA A 58 14.27 -6.21 -7.60
N ASN A 59 15.43 -5.56 -7.49
CA ASN A 59 16.41 -5.88 -6.45
C ASN A 59 15.93 -5.39 -5.06
N PRO A 60 16.49 -5.94 -3.96
CA PRO A 60 16.09 -5.56 -2.60
C PRO A 60 16.24 -4.07 -2.27
N ILE A 61 17.24 -3.39 -2.83
CA ILE A 61 17.52 -1.96 -2.56
C ILE A 61 16.36 -1.09 -3.09
N GLU A 62 15.89 -1.36 -4.30
CA GLU A 62 14.75 -0.65 -4.89
C GLU A 62 13.46 -0.87 -4.11
N ILE A 63 13.20 -2.11 -3.69
CA ILE A 63 12.03 -2.43 -2.86
C ILE A 63 12.11 -1.66 -1.53
N PHE A 64 13.27 -1.63 -0.89
CA PHE A 64 13.47 -0.91 0.37
C PHE A 64 13.28 0.61 0.20
N HIS A 65 13.85 1.18 -0.87
CA HIS A 65 13.70 2.60 -1.17
C HIS A 65 12.23 2.98 -1.40
N PHE A 66 11.47 2.17 -2.15
CA PHE A 66 10.04 2.39 -2.35
C PHE A 66 9.26 2.34 -1.03
N LEU A 67 9.48 1.29 -0.22
CA LEU A 67 8.81 1.11 1.07
C LEU A 67 9.07 2.26 2.05
N LYS A 68 10.31 2.79 2.08
CA LYS A 68 10.71 3.82 3.04
C LYS A 68 10.34 5.24 2.60
N HIS A 69 10.43 5.55 1.31
CA HIS A 69 10.39 6.94 0.84
C HIS A 69 9.21 7.27 -0.08
N GLN A 70 8.61 6.27 -0.73
CA GLN A 70 7.56 6.51 -1.74
C GLN A 70 6.19 6.04 -1.25
N LEU A 71 6.07 4.79 -0.80
CA LEU A 71 4.81 4.22 -0.34
C LEU A 71 4.13 5.03 0.78
N PRO A 72 4.86 5.52 1.81
CA PRO A 72 4.23 6.24 2.92
C PRO A 72 3.57 7.56 2.53
N LYS A 73 3.81 8.07 1.31
CA LYS A 73 3.12 9.24 0.78
C LYS A 73 1.69 8.92 0.36
N TYR A 74 1.42 7.69 -0.04
CA TYR A 74 0.15 7.28 -0.64
C TYR A 74 -0.64 6.30 0.22
N ALA A 75 0.02 5.43 0.98
CA ALA A 75 -0.64 4.38 1.75
C ALA A 75 0.10 4.12 3.08
N PRO A 76 -0.63 3.66 4.12
CA PRO A 76 -0.01 3.24 5.36
C PRO A 76 0.80 1.95 5.18
N MET A 77 1.76 1.70 6.07
CA MET A 77 2.59 0.49 6.05
C MET A 77 1.85 -0.82 6.35
N SER A 78 0.56 -0.74 6.68
CA SER A 78 -0.38 -1.87 6.80
C SER A 78 -1.10 -2.21 5.48
N ASN A 79 -0.95 -1.38 4.44
CA ASN A 79 -1.54 -1.62 3.12
C ASN A 79 -0.96 -2.92 2.52
N GLN A 80 -1.77 -3.64 1.74
CA GLN A 80 -1.40 -4.92 1.13
C GLN A 80 -0.11 -4.83 0.29
N VAL A 81 0.13 -3.73 -0.43
CA VAL A 81 1.36 -3.51 -1.20
C VAL A 81 2.59 -3.50 -0.28
N ALA A 82 2.48 -2.84 0.88
CA ALA A 82 3.56 -2.81 1.87
C ALA A 82 3.87 -4.23 2.39
N VAL A 83 2.82 -4.99 2.70
CA VAL A 83 2.93 -6.35 3.24
C VAL A 83 3.59 -7.28 2.22
N GLN A 84 3.13 -7.25 0.97
CA GLN A 84 3.70 -8.12 -0.08
C GLN A 84 5.17 -7.80 -0.36
N LEU A 85 5.55 -6.53 -0.44
CA LEU A 85 6.94 -6.14 -0.65
C LEU A 85 7.85 -6.49 0.53
N LYS A 86 7.36 -6.38 1.77
CA LYS A 86 8.10 -6.85 2.96
C LYS A 86 8.33 -8.36 2.92
N LEU A 87 7.29 -9.14 2.59
CA LEU A 87 7.42 -10.59 2.43
C LEU A 87 8.38 -10.96 1.30
N ARG A 88 8.38 -10.17 0.21
CA ARG A 88 9.33 -10.34 -0.89
C ARG A 88 10.78 -10.09 -0.45
N LEU A 89 11.03 -9.05 0.35
CA LEU A 89 12.37 -8.78 0.90
C LEU A 89 12.84 -9.91 1.82
N VAL A 90 11.98 -10.33 2.73
CA VAL A 90 12.17 -11.48 3.63
C VAL A 90 12.58 -12.72 2.84
N TRP A 91 11.85 -13.01 1.76
CA TRP A 91 12.20 -14.11 0.85
C TRP A 91 13.57 -13.90 0.20
N LEU A 92 13.82 -12.75 -0.45
CA LEU A 92 15.06 -12.51 -1.19
C LEU A 92 16.31 -12.53 -0.30
N LEU A 93 16.24 -11.91 0.88
CA LEU A 93 17.36 -11.87 1.83
C LEU A 93 17.56 -13.23 2.50
N GLY A 94 16.48 -13.98 2.70
CA GLY A 94 16.49 -15.31 3.27
C GLY A 94 17.37 -16.36 2.61
N TYR A 95 17.64 -16.19 1.32
CA TYR A 95 18.50 -17.09 0.54
C TYR A 95 19.93 -16.58 0.42
N GLN A 96 20.26 -15.43 1.03
CA GLN A 96 21.62 -14.90 1.00
C GLN A 96 22.45 -15.50 2.13
N THR A 97 23.67 -15.93 1.79
CA THR A 97 24.69 -16.34 2.76
C THR A 97 24.91 -15.16 3.74
N ASN A 98 24.81 -15.43 5.06
CA ASN A 98 24.72 -14.49 6.19
C ASN A 98 23.30 -14.07 6.67
N TYR A 99 22.24 -14.38 5.92
CA TYR A 99 20.84 -14.11 6.30
C TYR A 99 19.94 -15.34 6.18
N LEU A 100 20.55 -16.52 6.04
CA LEU A 100 19.86 -17.81 5.93
C LEU A 100 18.92 -18.03 7.12
N TRP A 101 17.68 -18.41 6.82
CA TRP A 101 16.70 -18.88 7.79
C TRP A 101 17.19 -20.22 8.35
N ASN A 102 17.97 -20.18 9.44
CA ASN A 102 18.23 -21.37 10.27
C ASN A 102 17.08 -21.58 11.25
#